data_AF-A0A966S5A3-F1
#
_entry.id   AF-A0A966S5A3-F1
#
_cell.length_a   1.000
_cell.length_b   1.000
_cell.length_c   1.000
_cell.angle_alpha   90.00
_cell.angle_beta   90.00
_cell.angle_gamma   90.00
#
_symmetry.space_group_name_H-M   'P 1'
#
loop_
_entity.id
_entity.type
_entity.pdbx_description
1 polymer ?
#
loop_
_entity_poly.entity_id
_entity_poly.type
_entity_poly.pdbx_seq_one_letter_code
_entity_poly.pdbx_strand_id
1 'polypeptide(L)'
;MALPKEPRQKMINIMYLVLTALLAINISAEILNAFKTINESLEKTNTAVNASTTQILASLTQKLNDPATRDRASVWKPKADQVTVYAKEAYDYIESLKKEIIAASSSGGTMKDDDQNSTTRILVKEGKGKQLLEILKKYKSGVLGTDTLINTEFANNFAVNLDPPKSQNSNKKTWEEAYFYMSPTVGALSILSKFQNDVRTSENKVVTFCHEQVGKVEVVFDSYAAIVGQNSNYLMPGQKIEIKAGIGAFSKEAKPTISIGGAVVPIGEEGFALKELDAGSVGPHTIPVTITYTNQNTGQQERKEVKVEYMVGQSNASVGLDKMNVLYIGVPNPVTVAASGGGDDRVKVSVAGGGGSLVKKGPGKYDAFVSTVTDE
;
A
#
# COMPACT_ATOMS: atom_id res chain seq x y z
N MET A 1 26.45 6.39 -81.26
CA MET A 1 27.40 7.48 -80.95
C MET A 1 26.59 8.76 -80.74
N ALA A 2 26.41 9.19 -79.49
CA ALA A 2 25.73 10.45 -79.21
C ALA A 2 26.66 11.60 -79.61
N LEU A 3 26.14 12.53 -80.44
CA LEU A 3 26.82 13.77 -80.81
C LEU A 3 27.36 14.48 -79.54
N PRO A 4 28.55 15.09 -79.58
CA PRO A 4 29.11 15.77 -78.42
C PRO A 4 28.14 16.87 -77.99
N LYS A 5 27.61 16.79 -76.76
CA LYS A 5 26.82 17.90 -76.20
C LYS A 5 27.68 19.15 -76.22
N GLU A 6 27.25 20.14 -77.00
CA GLU A 6 27.77 21.51 -77.06
C GLU A 6 28.18 21.97 -75.64
N PRO A 7 29.36 22.60 -75.45
CA PRO A 7 29.85 23.05 -74.13
C PRO A 7 28.80 23.84 -73.34
N ARG A 8 27.96 24.60 -74.05
CA ARG A 8 26.82 25.34 -73.49
C ARG A 8 25.76 24.44 -72.83
N GLN A 9 25.42 23.32 -73.46
CA GLN A 9 24.46 22.35 -72.92
C GLN A 9 25.02 21.64 -71.68
N LYS A 10 26.35 21.42 -71.61
CA LYS A 10 27.01 20.90 -70.42
C LYS A 10 26.96 21.91 -69.27
N MET A 11 27.19 23.19 -69.53
CA MET A 11 27.06 24.24 -68.52
C MET A 11 25.62 24.37 -68.01
N ILE A 12 24.62 24.32 -68.89
CA ILE A 12 23.19 24.35 -68.50
C ILE A 12 22.84 23.12 -67.65
N ASN A 13 23.31 21.93 -68.02
CA ASN A 13 23.07 20.71 -67.26
C ASN A 13 23.74 20.75 -65.88
N ILE A 14 24.96 21.30 -65.77
CA ILE A 14 25.62 21.50 -64.47
C ILE A 14 24.86 22.54 -63.64
N MET A 15 24.40 23.63 -64.25
CA MET A 15 23.60 24.64 -63.55
C MET A 15 22.28 24.05 -63.04
N TYR A 16 21.57 23.25 -63.84
CA TYR A 16 20.36 22.56 -63.41
C TYR A 16 20.63 21.59 -62.26
N LEU A 17 21.72 20.83 -62.31
CA LEU A 17 22.15 19.94 -61.22
C LEU A 17 22.48 20.71 -59.94
N VAL A 18 23.20 21.83 -60.05
CA VAL A 18 23.52 22.69 -58.90
C VAL A 18 22.26 23.33 -58.33
N LEU A 19 21.34 23.78 -59.18
CA LEU A 19 20.10 24.44 -58.75
C LEU A 19 19.11 23.45 -58.14
N THR A 20 19.00 22.23 -58.68
CA THR A 20 18.23 21.14 -58.06
C THR A 20 18.88 20.65 -56.76
N ALA A 21 20.22 20.60 -56.68
CA ALA A 21 20.91 20.30 -55.43
C ALA A 21 20.68 21.39 -54.38
N LEU A 22 20.72 22.68 -54.74
CA LEU A 22 20.43 23.80 -53.83
C LEU A 22 18.98 23.79 -53.35
N LEU A 23 18.01 23.51 -54.24
CA LEU A 23 16.61 23.36 -53.87
C LEU A 23 16.38 22.14 -52.97
N ALA A 24 17.11 21.05 -53.18
CA ALA A 24 17.02 19.86 -52.35
C ALA A 24 17.71 20.01 -50.98
N ILE A 25 18.64 20.96 -50.84
CA ILE A 25 19.29 21.29 -49.56
C ILE A 25 18.39 22.16 -48.68
N ASN A 26 17.54 23.00 -49.29
CA ASN A 26 16.62 23.85 -48.55
C ASN A 26 15.38 23.06 -48.09
N ILE A 27 15.03 23.23 -46.82
CA ILE A 27 13.84 22.63 -46.23
C ILE A 27 12.64 23.54 -46.50
N SER A 28 11.47 22.97 -46.83
CA SER A 28 10.29 23.77 -47.10
C SER A 28 9.82 24.55 -45.87
N ALA A 29 9.35 25.78 -46.09
CA ALA A 29 8.85 26.65 -45.02
C ALA A 29 7.70 26.02 -44.23
N GLU A 30 6.88 25.19 -44.88
CA GLU A 30 5.77 24.45 -44.25
C GLU A 30 6.27 23.43 -43.22
N ILE A 31 7.35 22.70 -43.53
CA ILE A 31 7.97 21.75 -42.61
C ILE A 31 8.58 22.48 -41.41
N LEU A 32 9.27 23.61 -41.64
CA LEU A 32 9.83 24.43 -40.56
C LEU A 32 8.73 24.99 -39.64
N ASN A 33 7.63 25.47 -40.21
CA ASN A 33 6.48 25.93 -39.44
C ASN A 33 5.82 24.79 -38.64
N ALA A 34 5.73 23.58 -39.20
CA ALA A 34 5.24 22.41 -38.47
C ALA A 34 6.11 22.12 -37.23
N PHE A 35 7.44 22.17 -37.37
CA PHE A 35 8.35 22.01 -36.23
C PHE A 35 8.19 23.10 -35.17
N LYS A 36 7.98 24.36 -35.57
CA LYS A 36 7.70 25.47 -34.63
C LYS A 36 6.42 25.21 -33.84
N THR A 37 5.33 24.86 -34.53
CA THR A 37 4.04 24.54 -33.89
C THR A 37 4.16 23.39 -32.88
N ILE A 38 4.89 22.33 -33.24
CA ILE A 38 5.17 21.20 -32.33
C ILE A 38 5.98 21.69 -31.13
N ASN A 39 7.03 22.48 -31.36
CA ASN A 39 7.88 23.01 -30.30
C ASN A 39 7.06 23.87 -29.31
N GLU A 40 6.26 24.81 -29.81
CA GLU A 40 5.38 25.65 -28.98
C GLU A 40 4.38 24.82 -28.17
N SER A 41 3.80 23.76 -28.77
CA SER A 41 2.90 22.86 -28.05
C SER A 41 3.64 22.11 -26.94
N LEU A 42 4.85 21.61 -27.21
CA LEU A 42 5.65 20.89 -26.21
C LEU A 42 6.03 21.79 -25.04
N GLU A 43 6.37 23.06 -25.30
CA GLU A 43 6.64 24.05 -24.25
C GLU A 43 5.41 24.33 -23.38
N LYS A 44 4.23 24.46 -23.99
CA LYS A 44 2.97 24.59 -23.26
C LYS A 44 2.70 23.36 -22.39
N THR A 45 2.92 22.15 -22.91
CA THR A 45 2.80 20.92 -22.12
C THR A 45 3.82 20.89 -20.97
N ASN A 46 5.07 21.31 -21.21
CA ASN A 46 6.10 21.35 -20.17
C ASN A 46 5.71 22.25 -19.01
N THR A 47 5.18 23.44 -19.30
CA THR A 47 4.72 24.37 -18.25
C THR A 47 3.52 23.81 -17.47
N ALA A 48 2.54 23.21 -18.15
CA ALA A 48 1.38 22.58 -17.51
C ALA A 48 1.77 21.38 -16.61
N VAL A 49 2.63 20.50 -17.11
CA VAL A 49 3.11 19.32 -16.35
C VAL A 49 3.97 19.76 -15.16
N ASN A 50 4.79 20.79 -15.30
CA ASN A 50 5.56 21.36 -14.19
C ASN A 50 4.65 21.97 -13.11
N ALA A 51 3.58 22.67 -13.51
CA ALA A 51 2.58 23.20 -12.58
C ALA A 51 1.87 22.07 -11.81
N SER A 52 1.45 21.01 -12.50
CA SER A 52 0.86 19.81 -11.88
C SER A 52 1.83 19.16 -10.88
N THR A 53 3.09 18.96 -11.27
CA THR A 53 4.12 18.38 -10.40
C THR A 53 4.33 19.22 -9.14
N THR A 54 4.38 20.55 -9.29
CA THR A 54 4.52 21.48 -8.16
C THR A 54 3.33 21.38 -7.20
N GLN A 55 2.11 21.26 -7.72
CA GLN A 55 0.90 21.06 -6.90
C GLN A 55 0.95 19.73 -6.12
N ILE A 56 1.40 18.64 -6.75
CA ILE A 56 1.51 17.33 -6.08
C ILE A 56 2.58 17.38 -4.98
N LEU A 57 3.72 18.03 -5.22
CA LEU A 57 4.77 18.21 -4.21
C LEU A 57 4.30 19.06 -3.03
N ALA A 58 3.51 20.12 -3.29
CA ALA A 58 2.88 20.91 -2.24
C ALA A 58 1.90 20.05 -1.41
N SER A 59 1.08 19.23 -2.07
CA SER A 59 0.18 18.29 -1.40
C SER A 59 0.93 17.24 -0.57
N LEU A 60 2.03 16.68 -1.08
CA LEU A 60 2.91 15.79 -0.32
C LEU A 60 3.49 16.48 0.93
N THR A 61 3.84 17.75 0.82
CA THR A 61 4.32 18.55 1.97
C THR A 61 3.22 18.79 2.99
N GLN A 62 1.97 19.00 2.55
CA GLN A 62 0.82 19.09 3.46
C GLN A 62 0.56 17.76 4.19
N LYS A 63 0.69 16.62 3.49
CA LYS A 63 0.56 15.28 4.10
C LYS A 63 1.63 14.98 5.17
N LEU A 64 2.78 15.64 5.13
CA LEU A 64 3.76 15.57 6.23
C LEU A 64 3.26 16.24 7.52
N ASN A 65 2.35 17.20 7.43
CA ASN A 65 1.82 17.91 8.60
C ASN A 65 0.59 17.24 9.21
N ASP A 66 0.00 16.25 8.52
CA ASP A 66 -1.16 15.50 8.99
C ASP A 66 -0.70 14.25 9.79
N PRO A 67 -1.07 14.11 11.07
CA PRO A 67 -0.71 12.95 11.89
C PRO A 67 -1.05 11.59 11.29
N ALA A 68 -2.13 11.48 10.50
CA ALA A 68 -2.57 10.20 9.92
C ALA A 68 -1.73 9.75 8.70
N THR A 69 -1.04 10.68 8.06
CA THR A 69 -0.26 10.40 6.84
C THR A 69 1.23 10.70 6.99
N ARG A 70 1.65 11.33 8.10
CA ARG A 70 3.02 11.76 8.38
C ARG A 70 4.05 10.65 8.21
N ASP A 71 3.83 9.49 8.81
CA ASP A 71 4.83 8.41 8.80
C ASP A 71 5.07 7.88 7.39
N ARG A 72 3.99 7.68 6.60
CA ARG A 72 4.09 7.31 5.18
C ARG A 72 4.69 8.44 4.33
N ALA A 73 4.28 9.68 4.56
CA ALA A 73 4.81 10.84 3.86
C ALA A 73 6.30 11.04 4.10
N SER A 74 6.81 10.70 5.29
CA SER A 74 8.24 10.78 5.64
C SER A 74 9.11 9.83 4.82
N VAL A 75 8.55 8.72 4.33
CA VAL A 75 9.23 7.74 3.46
C VAL A 75 9.22 8.19 2.00
N TRP A 76 8.08 8.70 1.52
CA TRP A 76 7.87 8.96 0.09
C TRP A 76 8.24 10.38 -0.36
N LYS A 77 8.17 11.38 0.54
CA LYS A 77 8.56 12.76 0.20
C LYS A 77 10.03 12.89 -0.22
N PRO A 78 11.01 12.33 0.52
CA PRO A 78 12.42 12.46 0.13
C PRO A 78 12.71 11.80 -1.23
N LYS A 79 12.02 10.68 -1.53
CA LYS A 79 12.10 9.99 -2.82
C LYS A 79 11.57 10.86 -3.95
N ALA A 80 10.40 11.47 -3.76
CA ALA A 80 9.84 12.42 -4.71
C ALA A 80 10.79 13.62 -4.92
N ASP A 81 11.38 14.17 -3.86
CA ASP A 81 12.35 15.27 -3.97
C ASP A 81 13.60 14.85 -4.75
N GLN A 82 14.13 13.66 -4.50
CA GLN A 82 15.28 13.14 -5.24
C GLN A 82 14.99 13.01 -6.75
N VAL A 83 13.78 12.58 -7.12
CA VAL A 83 13.34 12.52 -8.52
C VAL A 83 13.31 13.92 -9.15
N THR A 84 12.85 14.94 -8.42
CA THR A 84 12.84 16.33 -8.93
C THR A 84 14.26 16.87 -9.16
N VAL A 85 15.23 16.48 -8.32
CA VAL A 85 16.64 16.87 -8.49
C VAL A 85 17.19 16.29 -9.79
N TYR A 86 16.98 14.99 -10.04
CA TYR A 86 17.40 14.36 -11.29
C TYR A 86 16.72 14.98 -12.52
N ALA A 87 15.41 15.25 -12.42
CA ALA A 87 14.64 15.86 -13.51
C ALA A 87 15.13 17.28 -13.82
N LYS A 88 15.40 18.08 -12.79
CA LYS A 88 15.93 19.44 -12.91
C LYS A 88 17.31 19.44 -13.58
N GLU A 89 18.22 18.56 -13.14
CA GLU A 89 19.56 18.44 -13.75
C GLU A 89 19.48 18.16 -15.26
N ALA A 90 18.65 17.19 -15.65
CA ALA A 90 18.47 16.86 -17.07
C ALA A 90 17.79 17.98 -17.86
N TYR A 91 16.74 18.59 -17.29
CA TYR A 91 15.99 19.67 -17.94
C TYR A 91 16.86 20.92 -18.17
N ASP A 92 17.61 21.34 -17.15
CA ASP A 92 18.47 22.53 -17.19
C ASP A 92 19.62 22.33 -18.20
N TYR A 93 20.17 21.12 -18.29
CA TYR A 93 21.16 20.79 -19.31
C TYR A 93 20.58 20.90 -20.73
N ILE A 94 19.40 20.32 -20.99
CA ILE A 94 18.75 20.43 -22.30
C ILE A 94 18.44 21.89 -22.65
N GLU A 95 17.99 22.67 -21.67
CA GLU A 95 17.72 24.10 -21.86
C GLU A 95 18.99 24.89 -22.21
N SER A 96 20.13 24.54 -21.60
CA SER A 96 21.42 25.14 -21.95
C SER A 96 21.83 24.83 -23.39
N LEU A 97 21.61 23.59 -23.86
CA LEU A 97 21.89 23.19 -25.24
C LEU A 97 21.01 23.93 -26.24
N LYS A 98 19.72 24.10 -25.95
CA LYS A 98 18.80 24.86 -26.80
C LYS A 98 19.29 26.30 -26.98
N LYS A 99 19.65 26.98 -25.88
CA LYS A 99 20.19 28.35 -25.92
C LYS A 99 21.46 28.45 -26.75
N GLU A 100 22.34 27.47 -26.64
CA GLU A 100 23.59 27.44 -27.40
C GLU A 100 23.36 27.23 -28.90
N ILE A 101 22.44 26.35 -29.28
CA ILE A 101 22.06 26.11 -30.68
C ILE A 101 21.40 27.36 -31.28
N ILE A 102 20.51 28.02 -30.52
CA ILE A 102 19.89 29.28 -30.93
C ILE A 102 20.96 30.36 -31.14
N ALA A 103 21.90 30.51 -30.21
CA ALA A 103 22.98 31.49 -30.32
C ALA A 103 23.90 31.23 -31.53
N ALA A 104 24.24 29.97 -31.79
CA ALA A 104 25.11 29.59 -32.90
C ALA A 104 24.46 29.73 -34.28
N SER A 105 23.15 29.52 -34.38
CA SER A 105 22.37 29.64 -35.62
C SER A 105 21.86 31.06 -35.88
N SER A 106 21.92 31.95 -34.89
CA SER A 106 21.44 33.32 -35.04
C SER A 106 22.37 34.17 -35.90
N SER A 107 21.79 34.89 -36.87
CA SER A 107 22.50 35.91 -37.65
C SER A 107 21.70 37.21 -37.60
N GLY A 108 22.25 38.26 -37.00
CA GLY A 108 21.56 39.55 -36.85
C GLY A 108 20.40 39.56 -35.85
N GLY A 109 20.44 38.67 -34.84
CA GLY A 109 19.42 38.60 -33.78
C GLY A 109 18.23 37.67 -34.08
N THR A 110 18.12 37.17 -35.32
CA THR A 110 17.10 36.19 -35.72
C THR A 110 17.73 34.82 -35.92
N MET A 111 17.10 33.80 -35.32
CA MET A 111 17.48 32.40 -35.49
C MET A 111 17.26 31.95 -36.93
N LYS A 112 18.26 31.32 -37.55
CA LYS A 112 18.08 30.63 -38.83
C LYS A 112 17.47 29.26 -38.60
N ASP A 113 16.21 29.13 -39.00
CA ASP A 113 15.40 27.94 -38.74
C ASP A 113 15.94 26.69 -39.44
N ASP A 114 16.48 26.87 -40.65
CA ASP A 114 16.94 25.83 -41.56
C ASP A 114 18.44 25.49 -41.43
N ASP A 115 19.16 26.15 -40.52
CA ASP A 115 20.60 25.92 -40.35
C ASP A 115 20.90 24.51 -39.82
N GLN A 116 21.53 23.70 -40.65
CA GLN A 116 21.94 22.33 -40.34
C GLN A 116 23.36 22.24 -39.78
N ASN A 117 24.20 23.26 -40.06
CA ASN A 117 25.62 23.23 -39.74
C ASN A 117 25.86 23.47 -38.26
N SER A 118 25.18 24.46 -37.67
CA SER A 118 25.32 24.78 -36.25
C SER A 118 24.90 23.59 -35.37
N THR A 119 23.76 22.98 -35.68
CA THR A 119 23.26 21.78 -35.01
C THR A 119 24.26 20.62 -35.10
N THR A 120 24.74 20.31 -36.31
CA THR A 120 25.68 19.20 -36.51
C THR A 120 27.02 19.47 -35.83
N ARG A 121 27.49 20.72 -35.82
CA ARG A 121 28.72 21.10 -35.14
C ARG A 121 28.61 20.87 -33.63
N ILE A 122 27.58 21.41 -32.99
CA ILE A 122 27.42 21.37 -31.52
C ILE A 122 27.09 19.96 -31.03
N LEU A 123 26.08 19.31 -31.60
CA LEU A 123 25.56 18.06 -31.06
C LEU A 123 26.35 16.83 -31.52
N VAL A 124 26.93 16.86 -32.72
CA VAL A 124 27.68 15.72 -33.27
C VAL A 124 29.19 15.92 -33.16
N LYS A 125 29.75 17.02 -33.70
CA LYS A 125 31.21 17.20 -33.76
C LYS A 125 31.84 17.59 -32.41
N GLU A 126 31.21 18.49 -31.67
CA GLU A 126 31.66 18.91 -30.34
C GLU A 126 31.26 17.90 -29.24
N GLY A 127 30.47 16.88 -29.58
CA GLY A 127 30.16 15.75 -28.70
C GLY A 127 29.07 16.02 -27.66
N LYS A 128 28.36 17.15 -27.71
CA LYS A 128 27.30 17.47 -26.74
C LYS A 128 26.08 16.55 -26.84
N GLY A 129 25.83 15.93 -28.00
CA GLY A 129 24.82 14.89 -28.15
C GLY A 129 25.15 13.62 -27.35
N LYS A 130 26.43 13.26 -27.23
CA LYS A 130 26.86 12.15 -26.36
C LYS A 130 26.65 12.50 -24.88
N GLN A 131 27.00 13.73 -24.50
CA GLN A 131 26.78 14.21 -23.14
C GLN A 131 25.29 14.23 -22.78
N LEU A 132 24.43 14.65 -23.71
CA LEU A 132 22.98 14.58 -23.56
C LEU A 132 22.50 13.15 -23.31
N LEU A 133 22.98 12.18 -24.10
CA LEU A 133 22.64 10.77 -23.91
C LEU A 133 23.05 10.28 -22.51
N GLU A 134 24.25 10.62 -22.05
CA GLU A 134 24.72 10.22 -20.72
C GLU A 134 23.91 10.87 -19.59
N ILE A 135 23.51 12.13 -19.74
CA ILE A 135 22.63 12.81 -18.78
C ILE A 135 21.24 12.17 -18.75
N LEU A 136 20.67 11.81 -19.90
CA LEU A 136 19.38 11.11 -19.96
C LEU A 136 19.47 9.68 -19.38
N LYS A 137 20.59 8.97 -19.57
CA LYS A 137 20.85 7.68 -18.92
C LYS A 137 20.96 7.83 -17.40
N LYS A 138 21.70 8.84 -16.93
CA LYS A 138 21.84 9.16 -15.51
C LYS A 138 20.49 9.51 -14.90
N TYR A 139 19.66 10.28 -15.61
CA TYR A 139 18.29 10.59 -15.19
C TYR A 139 17.45 9.32 -15.04
N LYS A 140 17.37 8.49 -16.10
CA LYS A 140 16.58 7.25 -16.07
C LYS A 140 17.03 6.30 -14.96
N SER A 141 18.33 6.07 -14.83
CA SER A 141 18.89 5.17 -13.81
C SER A 141 18.75 5.74 -12.39
N GLY A 142 18.94 7.04 -12.19
CA GLY A 142 18.76 7.71 -10.90
C GLY A 142 17.32 7.64 -10.41
N VAL A 143 16.35 7.88 -11.29
CA VAL A 143 14.92 7.79 -10.95
C VAL A 143 14.53 6.34 -10.63
N LEU A 144 14.89 5.37 -11.47
CA LEU A 144 14.57 3.96 -11.23
C LEU A 144 15.32 3.37 -10.03
N GLY A 145 16.50 3.89 -9.71
CA GLY A 145 17.29 3.48 -8.54
C GLY A 145 16.84 4.10 -7.22
N THR A 146 15.86 5.00 -7.22
CA THR A 146 15.38 5.68 -6.00
C THR A 146 14.61 4.74 -5.09
N ASP A 147 13.85 3.79 -5.64
CA ASP A 147 13.06 2.83 -4.87
C ASP A 147 12.71 1.57 -5.69
N THR A 148 12.58 0.42 -5.03
CA THR A 148 12.24 -0.85 -5.69
C THR A 148 10.85 -0.83 -6.33
N LEU A 149 9.86 -0.21 -5.69
CA LEU A 149 8.49 -0.13 -6.22
C LEU A 149 8.42 0.82 -7.42
N ILE A 150 9.19 1.92 -7.40
CA ILE A 150 9.35 2.81 -8.55
C ILE A 150 9.96 2.02 -9.73
N ASN A 151 11.00 1.23 -9.47
CA ASN A 151 11.62 0.42 -10.51
C ASN A 151 10.62 -0.58 -11.13
N THR A 152 9.89 -1.32 -10.30
CA THR A 152 8.89 -2.29 -10.78
C THR A 152 7.82 -1.64 -11.66
N GLU A 153 7.32 -0.48 -11.27
CA GLU A 153 6.24 0.20 -12.00
C GLU A 153 6.72 0.86 -13.31
N PHE A 154 7.91 1.48 -13.29
CA PHE A 154 8.34 2.37 -14.36
C PHE A 154 9.45 1.82 -15.27
N ALA A 155 10.12 0.71 -14.93
CA ALA A 155 11.23 0.18 -15.74
C ALA A 155 10.86 -0.06 -17.21
N ASN A 156 9.65 -0.58 -17.45
CA ASN A 156 9.18 -0.95 -18.78
C ASN A 156 8.42 0.15 -19.51
N ASN A 157 8.03 1.23 -18.82
CA ASN A 157 7.17 2.29 -19.38
C ASN A 157 7.69 3.70 -19.08
N PHE A 158 9.01 3.84 -19.00
CA PHE A 158 9.65 5.14 -18.77
C PHE A 158 9.55 6.02 -20.03
N ALA A 159 9.09 7.26 -19.88
CA ALA A 159 8.82 8.15 -21.01
C ALA A 159 10.07 8.47 -21.84
N VAL A 160 11.23 8.60 -21.19
CA VAL A 160 12.51 8.86 -21.88
C VAL A 160 12.97 7.60 -22.62
N ASN A 161 12.78 7.60 -23.93
CA ASN A 161 13.32 6.57 -24.82
C ASN A 161 14.73 6.95 -25.28
N LEU A 162 15.68 6.03 -25.08
CA LEU A 162 17.10 6.19 -25.42
C LEU A 162 17.51 5.38 -26.66
N ASP A 163 16.57 4.64 -27.26
CA ASP A 163 16.82 3.90 -28.48
C ASP A 163 17.01 4.88 -29.65
N PRO A 164 18.00 4.64 -30.53
CA PRO A 164 18.18 5.46 -31.71
C PRO A 164 16.96 5.34 -32.64
N PRO A 165 16.53 6.44 -33.29
CA PRO A 165 15.40 6.43 -34.18
C PRO A 165 15.71 5.52 -35.38
N LYS A 166 14.72 4.74 -35.83
CA LYS A 166 14.86 3.88 -37.00
C LYS A 166 15.07 4.76 -38.25
N SER A 167 16.29 4.79 -38.77
CA SER A 167 16.60 5.50 -40.01
C SER A 167 16.39 4.58 -41.22
N GLN A 168 15.78 5.09 -42.28
CA GLN A 168 15.73 4.41 -43.58
C GLN A 168 17.11 4.33 -44.26
N ASN A 169 18.08 5.13 -43.81
CA ASN A 169 19.46 5.08 -44.27
C ASN A 169 20.35 4.43 -43.19
N SER A 170 20.77 3.19 -43.42
CA SER A 170 21.48 2.35 -42.42
C SER A 170 22.93 2.75 -42.11
N ASN A 171 23.40 3.91 -42.57
CA ASN A 171 24.82 4.30 -42.48
C ASN A 171 25.15 5.29 -41.34
N LYS A 172 24.16 5.75 -40.56
CA LYS A 172 24.41 6.57 -39.37
C LYS A 172 24.61 5.66 -38.14
N LYS A 173 25.79 5.73 -37.51
CA LYS A 173 26.24 4.70 -36.55
C LYS A 173 26.00 5.06 -35.09
N THR A 174 25.88 6.35 -34.75
CA THR A 174 25.76 6.81 -33.36
C THR A 174 24.41 7.47 -33.07
N TRP A 175 24.02 7.50 -31.79
CA TRP A 175 22.72 8.02 -31.32
C TRP A 175 22.52 9.50 -31.69
N GLU A 176 23.56 10.31 -31.45
CA GLU A 176 23.57 11.73 -31.75
C GLU A 176 23.52 12.01 -33.25
N GLU A 177 24.15 11.17 -34.09
CA GLU A 177 24.04 11.29 -35.55
C GLU A 177 22.64 10.96 -36.05
N ALA A 178 22.00 9.94 -35.44
CA ALA A 178 20.67 9.51 -35.81
C ALA A 178 19.62 10.61 -35.56
N TYR A 179 19.75 11.35 -34.46
CA TYR A 179 18.85 12.47 -34.13
C TYR A 179 19.24 13.80 -34.78
N PHE A 180 20.54 14.16 -34.81
CA PHE A 180 20.95 15.55 -35.01
C PHE A 180 21.83 15.80 -36.24
N TYR A 181 22.34 14.76 -36.92
CA TYR A 181 23.17 14.96 -38.11
C TYR A 181 22.36 15.52 -39.28
N MET A 182 22.76 16.70 -39.77
CA MET A 182 22.05 17.49 -40.78
C MET A 182 20.60 17.82 -40.40
N SER A 183 20.29 17.88 -39.10
CA SER A 183 18.98 18.37 -38.65
C SER A 183 18.97 19.90 -38.66
N PRO A 184 17.92 20.55 -39.20
CA PRO A 184 17.76 22.00 -39.08
C PRO A 184 17.64 22.41 -37.61
N THR A 185 17.98 23.66 -37.31
CA THR A 185 17.87 24.27 -35.97
C THR A 185 16.52 24.00 -35.33
N VAL A 186 15.39 24.32 -36.00
CA VAL A 186 14.06 24.12 -35.41
C VAL A 186 13.78 22.65 -35.13
N GLY A 187 14.17 21.74 -36.04
CA GLY A 187 13.99 20.31 -35.84
C GLY A 187 14.78 19.78 -34.64
N ALA A 188 16.01 20.25 -34.47
CA ALA A 188 16.82 19.90 -33.30
C ALA A 188 16.21 20.44 -32.00
N LEU A 189 15.73 21.68 -32.00
CA LEU A 189 15.03 22.26 -30.86
C LEU A 189 13.75 21.48 -30.52
N SER A 190 12.95 21.07 -31.52
CA SER A 190 11.77 20.23 -31.29
C SER A 190 12.13 18.89 -30.65
N ILE A 191 13.22 18.25 -31.07
CA ILE A 191 13.71 17.00 -30.45
C ILE A 191 14.15 17.25 -29.00
N LEU A 192 14.88 18.32 -28.73
CA LEU A 192 15.30 18.68 -27.37
C LEU A 192 14.09 19.00 -26.47
N SER A 193 13.11 19.74 -26.97
CA SER A 193 11.86 20.03 -26.26
C SER A 193 11.03 18.77 -26.02
N LYS A 194 11.09 17.79 -26.93
CA LYS A 194 10.49 16.45 -26.72
C LYS A 194 11.17 15.73 -25.56
N PHE A 195 12.51 15.75 -25.48
CA PHE A 195 13.21 15.17 -24.32
C PHE A 195 12.90 15.92 -23.02
N GLN A 196 12.80 17.25 -23.04
CA GLN A 196 12.33 18.03 -21.88
C GLN A 196 10.92 17.58 -21.45
N ASN A 197 10.03 17.33 -22.41
CA ASN A 197 8.69 16.84 -22.15
C ASN A 197 8.66 15.44 -21.55
N ASP A 198 9.47 14.52 -22.09
CA ASP A 198 9.60 13.18 -21.54
C ASP A 198 10.12 13.21 -20.09
N VAL A 199 11.13 14.06 -19.80
CA VAL A 199 11.67 14.26 -18.44
C VAL A 199 10.60 14.79 -17.50
N ARG A 200 9.86 15.85 -17.89
CA ARG A 200 8.78 16.41 -17.05
C ARG A 200 7.63 15.44 -16.85
N THR A 201 7.26 14.70 -17.89
CA THR A 201 6.17 13.72 -17.82
C THR A 201 6.55 12.54 -16.94
N SER A 202 7.79 12.05 -17.02
CA SER A 202 8.26 10.98 -16.15
C SER A 202 8.43 11.44 -14.70
N GLU A 203 8.96 12.64 -14.46
CA GLU A 203 8.98 13.28 -13.14
C GLU A 203 7.57 13.34 -12.54
N ASN A 204 6.60 13.89 -13.27
CA ASN A 204 5.21 14.01 -12.81
C ASN A 204 4.59 12.66 -12.46
N LYS A 205 4.77 11.64 -13.31
CA LYS A 205 4.24 10.29 -13.06
C LYS A 205 4.85 9.66 -11.80
N VAL A 206 6.16 9.76 -11.63
CA VAL A 206 6.84 9.16 -10.47
C VAL A 206 6.50 9.92 -9.18
N VAL A 207 6.40 11.25 -9.22
CA VAL A 207 5.97 12.07 -8.09
C VAL A 207 4.51 11.78 -7.72
N THR A 208 3.64 11.58 -8.72
CA THR A 208 2.24 11.15 -8.52
C THR A 208 2.20 9.79 -7.85
N PHE A 209 2.98 8.82 -8.32
CA PHE A 209 3.10 7.51 -7.70
C PHE A 209 3.53 7.62 -6.23
N CYS A 210 4.55 8.43 -5.92
CA CYS A 210 4.96 8.67 -4.54
C CYS A 210 3.81 9.25 -3.69
N HIS A 211 3.02 10.17 -4.24
CA HIS A 211 1.84 10.73 -3.56
C HIS A 211 0.73 9.72 -3.29
N GLU A 212 0.47 8.83 -4.26
CA GLU A 212 -0.51 7.75 -4.13
C GLU A 212 -0.12 6.75 -3.04
N GLN A 213 1.17 6.42 -2.92
CA GLN A 213 1.66 5.51 -1.87
C GLN A 213 1.46 6.09 -0.46
N VAL A 214 1.47 7.42 -0.30
CA VAL A 214 1.09 8.05 0.98
C VAL A 214 -0.41 7.89 1.27
N GLY A 215 -1.25 7.78 0.24
CA GLY A 215 -2.69 7.60 0.37
C GLY A 215 -3.12 6.15 0.69
N LYS A 216 -2.32 5.15 0.34
CA LYS A 216 -2.64 3.73 0.58
C LYS A 216 -2.60 3.44 2.08
N VAL A 217 -3.78 3.30 2.71
CA VAL A 217 -3.91 2.79 4.08
C VAL A 217 -3.79 1.28 3.99
N GLU A 218 -2.56 0.75 3.99
CA GLU A 218 -2.37 -0.66 4.30
C GLU A 218 -2.40 -0.80 5.82
N VAL A 219 -3.44 -1.49 6.33
CA VAL A 219 -3.48 -1.89 7.74
C VAL A 219 -2.40 -2.96 7.90
N VAL A 220 -1.23 -2.55 8.40
CA VAL A 220 -0.15 -3.48 8.71
C VAL A 220 -0.47 -4.14 10.04
N PHE A 221 -0.73 -5.45 10.00
CA PHE A 221 -0.84 -6.27 11.20
C PHE A 221 0.56 -6.74 11.60
N ASP A 222 1.00 -6.39 12.80
CA ASP A 222 2.36 -6.59 13.28
C ASP A 222 2.48 -7.66 14.38
N SER A 223 1.34 -8.16 14.86
CA SER A 223 1.29 -9.22 15.88
C SER A 223 0.15 -10.18 15.59
N TYR A 224 0.40 -11.47 15.83
CA TYR A 224 -0.60 -12.53 15.64
C TYR A 224 -0.70 -13.32 16.94
N ALA A 225 -1.92 -13.46 17.48
CA ALA A 225 -2.16 -14.31 18.64
C ALA A 225 -3.31 -15.28 18.36
N ALA A 226 -3.22 -16.50 18.88
CA ALA A 226 -4.30 -17.46 18.81
C ALA A 226 -5.44 -17.02 19.72
N ILE A 227 -6.66 -16.97 19.18
CA ILE A 227 -7.88 -16.70 19.94
C ILE A 227 -8.65 -18.01 20.02
N VAL A 228 -8.88 -18.47 21.24
CA VAL A 228 -9.69 -19.66 21.52
C VAL A 228 -10.84 -19.24 22.44
N GLY A 229 -12.07 -19.55 22.02
CA GLY A 229 -13.27 -19.41 22.82
C GLY A 229 -14.01 -20.73 22.89
N GLN A 230 -14.66 -21.01 24.02
CA GLN A 230 -15.49 -22.18 24.21
C GLN A 230 -16.87 -21.78 24.75
N ASN A 231 -17.89 -22.59 24.48
CA ASN A 231 -19.27 -22.31 24.89
C ASN A 231 -19.50 -22.42 26.41
N SER A 232 -18.70 -23.21 27.13
CA SER A 232 -18.76 -23.33 28.58
C SER A 232 -17.42 -23.79 29.15
N ASN A 233 -17.06 -23.30 30.34
CA ASN A 233 -15.92 -23.77 31.12
C ASN A 233 -16.30 -24.91 32.10
N TYR A 234 -17.58 -25.30 32.17
CA TYR A 234 -18.08 -26.37 33.03
C TYR A 234 -19.13 -27.21 32.29
N LEU A 235 -18.88 -28.52 32.16
CA LEU A 235 -19.75 -29.45 31.42
C LEU A 235 -19.89 -30.77 32.21
N MET A 236 -21.09 -31.34 32.18
CA MET A 236 -21.38 -32.66 32.73
C MET A 236 -21.13 -33.76 31.68
N PRO A 237 -20.89 -35.02 32.09
CA PRO A 237 -20.78 -36.14 31.16
C PRO A 237 -21.96 -36.21 30.19
N GLY A 238 -21.68 -36.26 28.89
CA GLY A 238 -22.69 -36.28 27.81
C GLY A 238 -23.05 -34.91 27.22
N GLN A 239 -22.60 -33.79 27.80
CA GLN A 239 -22.77 -32.46 27.21
C GLN A 239 -21.72 -32.19 26.11
N LYS A 240 -22.10 -31.46 25.06
CA LYS A 240 -21.23 -31.10 23.94
C LYS A 240 -20.44 -29.83 24.24
N ILE A 241 -19.13 -29.89 24.06
CA ILE A 241 -18.25 -28.71 24.05
C ILE A 241 -18.13 -28.17 22.63
N GLU A 242 -18.33 -26.86 22.45
CA GLU A 242 -18.06 -26.16 21.20
C GLU A 242 -16.82 -25.30 21.37
N ILE A 243 -15.79 -25.56 20.56
CA ILE A 243 -14.54 -24.81 20.56
C ILE A 243 -14.46 -23.98 19.28
N LYS A 244 -14.25 -22.68 19.42
CA LYS A 244 -13.97 -21.74 18.34
C LYS A 244 -12.51 -21.31 18.47
N ALA A 245 -11.67 -21.71 17.52
CA ALA A 245 -10.26 -21.34 17.49
C ALA A 245 -9.92 -20.61 16.19
N GLY A 246 -9.06 -19.59 16.27
CA GLY A 246 -8.58 -18.83 15.12
C GLY A 246 -7.32 -18.03 15.44
N ILE A 247 -6.76 -17.35 14.44
CA ILE A 247 -5.65 -16.42 14.62
C ILE A 247 -6.22 -15.00 14.55
N GLY A 248 -6.02 -14.23 15.62
CA GLY A 248 -6.23 -12.78 15.62
C GLY A 248 -4.97 -12.08 15.14
N ALA A 249 -5.13 -11.14 14.20
CA ALA A 249 -4.09 -10.23 13.77
C ALA A 249 -4.31 -8.87 14.46
N PHE A 250 -3.30 -8.37 15.17
CA PHE A 250 -3.32 -7.14 15.94
C PHE A 250 -2.40 -6.11 15.28
N SER A 251 -2.69 -4.83 15.51
CA SER A 251 -1.85 -3.71 15.10
C SER A 251 -1.45 -2.92 16.35
N LYS A 252 -0.15 -2.88 16.70
CA LYS A 252 0.34 -2.08 17.84
C LYS A 252 0.17 -0.57 17.59
N GLU A 253 0.18 -0.15 16.33
CA GLU A 253 -0.05 1.24 15.94
C GLU A 253 -1.48 1.73 16.19
N ALA A 254 -2.46 0.82 16.18
CA ALA A 254 -3.87 1.17 16.44
C ALA A 254 -4.13 1.62 17.90
N LYS A 255 -3.18 1.40 18.82
CA LYS A 255 -3.21 1.77 20.25
C LYS A 255 -4.62 1.69 20.88
N PRO A 256 -5.29 0.52 20.83
CA PRO A 256 -6.62 0.40 21.39
C PRO A 256 -6.61 0.61 22.91
N THR A 257 -7.70 1.13 23.46
CA THR A 257 -7.91 1.19 24.91
C THR A 257 -8.80 0.02 25.30
N ILE A 258 -8.26 -0.90 26.10
CA ILE A 258 -8.98 -2.09 26.58
C ILE A 258 -9.37 -1.89 28.04
N SER A 259 -10.64 -2.11 28.36
CA SER A 259 -11.19 -2.08 29.73
C SER A 259 -11.76 -3.44 30.09
N ILE A 260 -11.30 -4.02 31.19
CA ILE A 260 -11.73 -5.32 31.72
C ILE A 260 -12.35 -5.10 33.10
N GLY A 261 -13.66 -5.35 33.23
CA GLY A 261 -14.40 -5.14 34.48
C GLY A 261 -14.39 -3.67 34.92
N GLY A 262 -14.42 -2.74 33.97
CA GLY A 262 -14.44 -1.29 34.23
C GLY A 262 -13.07 -0.63 34.43
N ALA A 263 -11.99 -1.39 34.61
CA ALA A 263 -10.63 -0.85 34.72
C ALA A 263 -9.88 -0.95 33.38
N VAL A 264 -9.19 0.13 33.00
CA VAL A 264 -8.33 0.16 31.81
C VAL A 264 -7.07 -0.69 32.07
N VAL A 265 -6.78 -1.61 31.15
CA VAL A 265 -5.64 -2.54 31.24
C VAL A 265 -4.67 -2.24 30.10
N PRO A 266 -3.36 -2.11 30.38
CA PRO A 266 -2.36 -1.91 29.33
C PRO A 266 -2.22 -3.14 28.45
N ILE A 267 -1.89 -2.93 27.18
CA ILE A 267 -1.64 -3.99 26.22
C ILE A 267 -0.20 -4.50 26.41
N GLY A 268 -0.02 -5.82 26.52
CA GLY A 268 1.28 -6.46 26.63
C GLY A 268 2.03 -6.52 25.28
N GLU A 269 3.25 -7.06 25.29
CA GLU A 269 4.12 -7.13 24.09
C GLU A 269 3.52 -7.97 22.94
N GLU A 270 2.64 -8.91 23.28
CA GLU A 270 1.94 -9.83 22.37
C GLU A 270 0.61 -9.26 21.81
N GLY A 271 0.28 -7.99 22.09
CA GLY A 271 -0.86 -7.30 21.48
C GLY A 271 -2.22 -7.51 22.15
N PHE A 272 -2.30 -8.27 23.24
CA PHE A 272 -3.49 -8.41 24.08
C PHE A 272 -3.26 -7.90 25.52
N ALA A 273 -4.36 -7.56 26.21
CA ALA A 273 -4.34 -7.15 27.62
C ALA A 273 -4.64 -8.35 28.52
N LEU A 274 -3.82 -8.56 29.55
CA LEU A 274 -3.99 -9.61 30.54
C LEU A 274 -4.36 -8.97 31.88
N LYS A 275 -5.42 -9.47 32.51
CA LYS A 275 -5.83 -9.07 33.86
C LYS A 275 -6.26 -10.30 34.64
N GLU A 276 -5.57 -10.55 35.75
CA GLU A 276 -5.99 -11.55 36.73
C GLU A 276 -7.02 -10.92 37.68
N LEU A 277 -8.07 -11.68 37.99
CA LEU A 277 -9.16 -11.28 38.86
C LEU A 277 -9.46 -12.44 39.81
N ASP A 278 -9.61 -12.14 41.10
CA ASP A 278 -10.08 -13.11 42.07
C ASP A 278 -11.51 -13.53 41.76
N ALA A 279 -11.78 -14.84 41.87
CA ALA A 279 -13.11 -15.38 41.68
C ALA A 279 -14.07 -14.86 42.76
N GLY A 280 -15.26 -14.40 42.34
CA GLY A 280 -16.30 -13.92 43.23
C GLY A 280 -16.99 -15.03 44.05
N SER A 281 -18.17 -14.73 44.57
CA SER A 281 -19.01 -15.71 45.29
C SER A 281 -19.42 -16.90 44.42
N VAL A 282 -19.85 -18.00 45.03
CA VAL A 282 -20.37 -19.18 44.30
C VAL A 282 -21.53 -18.78 43.40
N GLY A 283 -21.50 -19.19 42.12
CA GLY A 283 -22.54 -18.88 41.14
C GLY A 283 -22.01 -18.36 39.80
N PRO A 284 -22.92 -17.99 38.87
CA PRO A 284 -22.56 -17.40 37.58
C PRO A 284 -22.17 -15.93 37.75
N HIS A 285 -21.13 -15.52 37.04
CA HIS A 285 -20.61 -14.16 36.99
C HIS A 285 -20.34 -13.72 35.55
N THR A 286 -20.36 -12.41 35.33
CA THR A 286 -20.08 -11.82 34.02
C THR A 286 -19.13 -10.65 34.18
N ILE A 287 -18.07 -10.63 33.36
CA ILE A 287 -17.11 -9.52 33.28
C ILE A 287 -17.29 -8.83 31.92
N PRO A 288 -17.68 -7.55 31.88
CA PRO A 288 -17.71 -6.79 30.65
C PRO A 288 -16.28 -6.43 30.21
N VAL A 289 -15.97 -6.71 28.95
CA VAL A 289 -14.73 -6.31 28.27
C VAL A 289 -15.10 -5.31 27.18
N THR A 290 -14.61 -4.08 27.30
CA THR A 290 -14.80 -3.04 26.29
C THR A 290 -13.47 -2.78 25.59
N ILE A 291 -13.49 -2.80 24.27
CA ILE A 291 -12.35 -2.46 23.41
C ILE A 291 -12.74 -1.25 22.58
N THR A 292 -12.00 -0.16 22.75
CA THR A 292 -12.13 1.05 21.93
C THR A 292 -10.91 1.18 21.03
N TYR A 293 -11.11 1.28 19.73
CA TYR A 293 -10.03 1.44 18.75
C TYR A 293 -10.38 2.52 17.72
N THR A 294 -9.37 3.19 17.19
CA THR A 294 -9.55 4.12 16.07
C THR A 294 -9.47 3.32 14.77
N ASN A 295 -10.55 3.32 13.99
CA ASN A 295 -10.57 2.67 12.69
C ASN A 295 -9.69 3.45 11.71
N GLN A 296 -8.60 2.85 11.23
CA GLN A 296 -7.62 3.51 10.34
C GLN A 296 -8.18 3.86 8.96
N ASN A 297 -9.31 3.27 8.54
CA ASN A 297 -9.98 3.58 7.28
C ASN A 297 -10.96 4.76 7.38
N THR A 298 -11.65 4.90 8.52
CA THR A 298 -12.69 5.94 8.70
C THR A 298 -12.24 7.08 9.61
N GLY A 299 -11.13 6.91 10.34
CA GLY A 299 -10.65 7.85 11.36
C GLY A 299 -11.55 7.97 12.59
N GLN A 300 -12.63 7.20 12.67
CA GLN A 300 -13.59 7.24 13.78
C GLN A 300 -13.20 6.24 14.88
N GLN A 301 -13.53 6.60 16.12
CA GLN A 301 -13.44 5.66 17.24
C GLN A 301 -14.61 4.68 17.18
N GLU A 302 -14.28 3.40 17.13
CA GLU A 302 -15.24 2.31 17.26
C GLU A 302 -15.10 1.67 18.65
N ARG A 303 -16.24 1.27 19.21
CA ARG A 303 -16.33 0.60 20.50
C ARG A 303 -17.00 -0.75 20.32
N LYS A 304 -16.33 -1.81 20.78
CA LYS A 304 -16.90 -3.16 20.87
C LYS A 304 -16.94 -3.61 22.32
N GLU A 305 -18.07 -4.18 22.72
CA GLU A 305 -18.27 -4.74 24.05
C GLU A 305 -18.52 -6.24 23.95
N VAL A 306 -17.76 -7.01 24.73
CA VAL A 306 -17.85 -8.46 24.82
C VAL A 306 -18.05 -8.83 26.28
N LYS A 307 -19.00 -9.71 26.56
CA LYS A 307 -19.28 -10.20 27.92
C LYS A 307 -18.61 -11.55 28.11
N VAL A 308 -17.71 -11.64 29.08
CA VAL A 308 -17.05 -12.89 29.46
C VAL A 308 -17.80 -13.48 30.65
N GLU A 309 -18.40 -14.65 30.45
CA GLU A 309 -19.14 -15.36 31.49
C GLU A 309 -18.27 -16.43 32.15
N TYR A 310 -18.30 -16.52 33.47
CA TYR A 310 -17.59 -17.56 34.23
C TYR A 310 -18.45 -18.05 35.40
N MET A 311 -18.20 -19.29 35.85
CA MET A 311 -18.93 -19.90 36.96
C MET A 311 -17.96 -20.25 38.08
N VAL A 312 -18.27 -19.81 39.30
CA VAL A 312 -17.52 -20.18 40.50
C VAL A 312 -18.23 -21.33 41.17
N GLY A 313 -17.58 -22.49 41.19
CA GLY A 313 -18.05 -23.67 41.91
C GLY A 313 -17.60 -23.67 43.36
N GLN A 314 -18.34 -24.39 44.21
CA GLN A 314 -17.90 -24.74 45.55
C GLN A 314 -17.48 -26.21 45.55
N SER A 315 -16.34 -26.51 46.18
CA SER A 315 -15.97 -27.89 46.47
C SER A 315 -16.85 -28.40 47.61
N ASN A 316 -17.58 -29.48 47.36
CA ASN A 316 -18.46 -30.10 48.35
C ASN A 316 -17.79 -31.39 48.85
N ALA A 317 -17.50 -31.48 50.14
CA ALA A 317 -17.13 -32.73 50.78
C ALA A 317 -18.37 -33.36 51.42
N SER A 318 -18.64 -34.63 51.12
CA SER A 318 -19.65 -35.41 51.84
C SER A 318 -18.96 -36.21 52.93
N VAL A 319 -19.41 -36.04 54.17
CA VAL A 319 -18.97 -36.86 55.32
C VAL A 319 -20.13 -37.75 55.69
N GLY A 320 -20.04 -39.02 55.30
CA GLY A 320 -20.98 -40.07 55.70
C GLY A 320 -20.34 -40.97 56.77
N LEU A 321 -21.14 -41.42 57.72
CA LEU A 321 -20.73 -42.47 58.65
C LEU A 321 -21.18 -43.82 58.07
N ASP A 322 -20.24 -44.66 57.66
CA ASP A 322 -20.51 -45.91 56.94
C ASP A 322 -21.45 -46.89 57.69
N LYS A 323 -21.50 -46.82 59.02
CA LYS A 323 -22.37 -47.65 59.87
C LYS A 323 -23.71 -47.00 60.24
N MET A 324 -23.97 -45.77 59.79
CA MET A 324 -25.21 -45.04 60.06
C MET A 324 -26.09 -44.92 58.82
N ASN A 325 -25.83 -45.74 57.80
CA ASN A 325 -26.67 -45.92 56.62
C ASN A 325 -27.91 -46.79 56.91
N VAL A 326 -28.56 -46.58 58.06
CA VAL A 326 -29.71 -47.37 58.53
C VAL A 326 -30.97 -46.49 58.55
N LEU A 327 -32.11 -47.05 58.13
CA LEU A 327 -33.43 -46.44 58.26
C LEU A 327 -34.25 -47.25 59.26
N TYR A 328 -34.90 -46.57 60.20
CA TYR A 328 -35.73 -47.21 61.22
C TYR A 328 -37.17 -47.37 60.72
N ILE A 329 -37.74 -48.55 60.96
CA ILE A 329 -39.13 -48.88 60.61
C ILE A 329 -40.08 -48.15 61.57
N GLY A 330 -41.16 -47.60 61.02
CA GLY A 330 -42.25 -47.00 61.79
C GLY A 330 -42.02 -45.57 62.29
N VAL A 331 -40.87 -44.97 62.01
CA VAL A 331 -40.55 -43.56 62.36
C VAL A 331 -40.09 -42.77 61.12
N PRO A 332 -40.30 -41.44 61.08
CA PRO A 332 -39.76 -40.60 60.02
C PRO A 332 -38.22 -40.54 60.10
N ASN A 333 -37.54 -40.92 59.03
CA ASN A 333 -36.08 -40.84 58.93
C ASN A 333 -35.68 -39.61 58.11
N PRO A 334 -35.16 -38.54 58.71
CA PRO A 334 -34.77 -37.34 57.98
C PRO A 334 -33.52 -37.59 57.14
N VAL A 335 -33.61 -37.36 55.84
CA VAL A 335 -32.55 -37.51 54.85
C VAL A 335 -32.33 -36.18 54.13
N THR A 336 -31.06 -35.78 54.00
CA THR A 336 -30.67 -34.64 53.17
C THR A 336 -30.07 -35.16 51.87
N VAL A 337 -30.63 -34.72 50.74
CA VAL A 337 -30.16 -35.10 49.40
C VAL A 337 -29.62 -33.87 48.70
N ALA A 338 -28.35 -33.92 48.31
CA ALA A 338 -27.70 -32.92 47.49
C ALA A 338 -27.17 -33.58 46.21
N ALA A 339 -27.53 -33.02 45.05
CA ALA A 339 -27.02 -33.46 43.75
C ALA A 339 -26.06 -32.39 43.22
N SER A 340 -24.84 -32.79 42.85
CA SER A 340 -23.87 -31.91 42.20
C SER A 340 -24.36 -31.51 40.80
N GLY A 341 -24.61 -30.22 40.58
CA GLY A 341 -24.97 -29.67 39.26
C GLY A 341 -26.45 -29.35 39.04
N GLY A 342 -27.31 -29.43 40.07
CA GLY A 342 -28.72 -29.04 39.95
C GLY A 342 -29.32 -28.53 41.26
N GLY A 343 -30.16 -27.49 41.16
CA GLY A 343 -30.99 -27.04 42.29
C GLY A 343 -32.05 -28.09 42.66
N ASP A 344 -32.60 -28.00 43.87
CA ASP A 344 -33.61 -28.93 44.41
C ASP A 344 -34.83 -29.15 43.48
N ASP A 345 -35.15 -28.17 42.63
CA ASP A 345 -36.23 -28.23 41.65
C ASP A 345 -35.98 -29.27 40.53
N ARG A 346 -34.72 -29.66 40.29
CA ARG A 346 -34.33 -30.63 39.24
C ARG A 346 -34.03 -32.02 39.79
N VAL A 347 -34.02 -32.20 41.11
CA VAL A 347 -33.71 -33.46 41.77
C VAL A 347 -35.00 -34.23 42.04
N LYS A 348 -35.14 -35.41 41.44
CA LYS A 348 -36.20 -36.37 41.77
C LYS A 348 -35.57 -37.57 42.47
N VAL A 349 -36.01 -37.80 43.70
CA VAL A 349 -35.53 -38.91 44.54
C VAL A 349 -36.67 -39.91 44.69
N SER A 350 -36.38 -41.17 44.47
CA SER A 350 -37.28 -42.28 44.77
C SER A 350 -36.53 -43.34 45.58
N VAL A 351 -37.25 -44.01 46.47
CA VAL A 351 -36.74 -45.15 47.23
C VAL A 351 -37.30 -46.43 46.60
N ALA A 352 -36.46 -47.44 46.45
CA ALA A 352 -36.85 -48.76 45.94
C ALA A 352 -36.55 -49.80 47.02
N GLY A 353 -37.48 -50.75 47.23
CA GLY A 353 -37.38 -51.74 48.31
C GLY A 353 -37.98 -51.28 49.65
N GLY A 354 -38.16 -52.21 50.59
CA GLY A 354 -38.55 -51.91 51.98
C GLY A 354 -39.96 -51.36 52.18
N GLY A 355 -40.82 -51.41 51.15
CA GLY A 355 -42.09 -50.67 51.09
C GLY A 355 -41.90 -49.18 51.35
N GLY A 356 -40.76 -48.63 50.91
CA GLY A 356 -40.32 -47.30 51.27
C GLY A 356 -41.13 -46.19 50.59
N SER A 357 -41.28 -45.06 51.27
CA SER A 357 -41.80 -43.81 50.69
C SER A 357 -40.98 -42.62 51.15
N LEU A 358 -40.90 -41.59 50.30
CA LEU A 358 -40.19 -40.34 50.59
C LEU A 358 -41.19 -39.18 50.58
N VAL A 359 -41.17 -38.39 51.63
CA VAL A 359 -41.99 -37.18 51.75
C VAL A 359 -41.07 -35.96 51.77
N LYS A 360 -41.20 -35.07 50.79
CA LYS A 360 -40.41 -33.83 50.73
C LYS A 360 -40.86 -32.88 51.84
N LYS A 361 -39.93 -32.48 52.71
CA LYS A 361 -40.16 -31.52 53.82
C LYS A 361 -39.66 -30.12 53.52
N GLY A 362 -38.72 -29.98 52.59
CA GLY A 362 -38.20 -28.70 52.14
C GLY A 362 -37.10 -28.89 51.09
N PRO A 363 -36.44 -27.82 50.66
CA PRO A 363 -35.38 -27.91 49.66
C PRO A 363 -34.25 -28.85 50.12
N GLY A 364 -34.04 -29.94 49.38
CA GLY A 364 -33.02 -30.97 49.67
C GLY A 364 -33.32 -31.83 50.90
N LYS A 365 -34.47 -31.70 51.56
CA LYS A 365 -34.83 -32.42 52.79
C LYS A 365 -36.04 -33.32 52.61
N TYR A 366 -35.90 -34.59 52.97
CA TYR A 366 -36.91 -35.62 52.82
C TYR A 366 -37.05 -36.42 54.11
N ASP A 367 -38.27 -36.84 54.43
CA ASP A 367 -38.49 -37.90 55.42
C ASP A 367 -38.69 -39.22 54.68
N ALA A 368 -37.82 -40.18 54.94
CA ALA A 368 -37.93 -41.55 54.45
C ALA A 368 -38.71 -42.40 55.46
N PHE A 369 -39.72 -43.11 54.98
CA PHE A 369 -40.48 -44.11 55.72
C PHE A 369 -40.20 -45.47 55.11
N VAL A 370 -39.92 -46.46 55.94
CA VAL A 370 -39.73 -47.86 55.55
C VAL A 370 -40.64 -48.75 56.38
N SER A 371 -41.12 -49.85 55.79
CA SER A 371 -42.13 -50.73 56.39
C SER A 371 -41.66 -52.18 56.54
N THR A 372 -40.61 -52.59 55.81
CA THR A 372 -40.03 -53.92 55.92
C THR A 372 -38.51 -53.85 56.02
N VAL A 373 -37.92 -54.84 56.70
CA VAL A 373 -36.47 -55.02 56.77
C VAL A 373 -36.00 -55.51 55.40
N THR A 374 -34.98 -54.87 54.84
CA THR A 374 -34.38 -55.22 53.55
C THR A 374 -32.95 -55.75 53.66
N ASP A 375 -32.43 -55.83 54.89
CA ASP A 375 -31.09 -56.35 55.16
C ASP A 375 -31.13 -57.89 55.11
N GLU A 376 -30.77 -58.45 53.95
CA GLU A 376 -30.14 -59.78 53.85
C GLU A 376 -28.68 -59.64 53.47
#